data_AF-A0A248TNB3-F1
#
_entry.id   AF-A0A248TNB3-F1
#
_cell.length_a   1.000
_cell.length_b   1.000
_cell.length_c   1.000
_cell.angle_alpha   90.00
_cell.angle_beta   90.00
_cell.angle_gamma   90.00
#
_symmetry.space_group_name_H-M   'P 1'
#
loop_
_entity.id
_entity.type
_entity.pdbx_description
1 polymer ?
#
loop_
_entity_poly.entity_id
_entity_poly.type
_entity_poly.pdbx_seq_one_letter_code
_entity_poly.pdbx_strand_id
1 'polypeptide(L)'
;MENVLDAIKGIVGKLSLQARLLIIVITILLFSATIVTMISISKSKETIIGFMEQRLDKETSYIYEIAQNLLLIYIGDESEYTTKLNQVIRRQESQLAQDGFSAYFFLINQNGADPFSVSENRPINFPDNVVETITQQQNGIIERDMNGETYTIAFRNIQELKGIYTIAIPQSQYLQTLTEMSQFIGVTVLLCLLVTGVIVILLVRNLTNPISKLTIMMRQASKGQLINDIKMESTTPEIVSLINSYQTMIAHMRKLLTNIMDATDNLSQSGNSLDHISHKVKLENEELLVGIQVVKQGAEQTAISSEESIKKFQSMKEKTNKLFDSMDSMMKKAYTMEGTAVDGEESISKVIATFESFSTSFSKMTHTVAQMNNYFLLLKR
;
A
#
# COMPACT_ATOMS: atom_id res chain seq x y z
N MET A 1 39.73 10.90 1.80
CA MET A 1 38.41 11.41 1.35
C MET A 1 37.31 10.34 1.49
N GLU A 2 37.60 9.06 1.17
CA GLU A 2 36.69 7.91 1.35
C GLU A 2 36.19 7.69 2.80
N ASN A 3 37.08 7.70 3.80
CA ASN A 3 36.69 7.50 5.21
C ASN A 3 35.74 8.57 5.77
N VAL A 4 35.80 9.80 5.24
CA VAL A 4 34.90 10.89 5.65
C VAL A 4 33.52 10.68 5.01
N LEU A 5 33.48 10.22 3.76
CA LEU A 5 32.24 9.95 3.05
C LEU A 5 31.44 8.81 3.68
N ASP A 6 32.13 7.75 4.12
CA ASP A 6 31.49 6.59 4.77
C ASP A 6 31.04 6.88 6.20
N ALA A 7 31.80 7.70 6.95
CA ALA A 7 31.35 8.19 8.25
C ALA A 7 30.09 9.07 8.12
N ILE A 8 30.03 9.94 7.10
CA ILE A 8 28.84 10.76 6.81
C ILE A 8 27.66 9.86 6.42
N LYS A 9 27.85 8.84 5.56
CA LYS A 9 26.78 7.89 5.22
C LYS A 9 26.24 7.14 6.43
N GLY A 10 27.10 6.70 7.36
CA GLY A 10 26.70 6.01 8.58
C GLY A 10 25.86 6.87 9.54
N ILE A 11 26.20 8.17 9.65
CA ILE A 11 25.46 9.14 10.47
C ILE A 11 24.12 9.50 9.80
N VAL A 12 24.13 9.78 8.50
CA VAL A 12 22.92 10.07 7.70
C VAL A 12 21.97 8.86 7.71
N GLY A 13 22.50 7.64 7.71
CA GLY A 13 21.75 6.39 7.77
C GLY A 13 20.87 6.20 9.03
N LYS A 14 21.19 6.87 10.15
CA LYS A 14 20.39 6.78 11.39
C LYS A 14 19.38 7.91 11.57
N LEU A 15 19.43 8.92 10.70
CA LEU A 15 18.57 10.10 10.78
C LEU A 15 17.20 9.86 10.12
N SER A 16 16.16 10.51 10.66
CA SER A 16 14.81 10.50 10.07
C SER A 16 14.82 11.12 8.68
N LEU A 17 13.86 10.74 7.82
CA LEU A 17 13.72 11.31 6.47
C LEU A 17 13.73 12.84 6.47
N GLN A 18 13.03 13.44 7.46
CA GLN A 18 13.00 14.88 7.67
C GLN A 18 14.39 15.46 7.90
N ALA A 19 15.17 14.88 8.81
CA ALA A 19 16.52 15.37 9.12
C ALA A 19 17.47 15.21 7.93
N ARG A 20 17.37 14.11 7.17
CA ARG A 20 18.17 13.90 5.95
C ARG A 20 17.88 14.97 4.89
N LEU A 21 16.59 15.22 4.61
CA LEU A 21 16.18 16.24 3.64
C LEU A 21 16.65 17.64 4.05
N LEU A 22 16.49 17.99 5.33
CA LEU A 22 16.94 19.29 5.84
C LEU A 22 18.45 19.46 5.71
N ILE A 23 19.25 18.46 6.11
CA ILE A 23 20.71 18.53 6.00
C ILE A 23 21.13 18.71 4.55
N ILE A 24 20.58 17.92 3.63
CA ILE A 24 20.93 18.02 2.20
C ILE A 24 20.59 19.42 1.67
N VAL A 25 19.37 19.90 1.89
CA VAL A 25 18.94 21.21 1.35
C VAL A 25 19.73 22.37 1.97
N ILE A 26 19.98 22.33 3.29
CA ILE A 26 20.75 23.37 3.99
C ILE A 26 22.21 23.36 3.53
N THR A 27 22.83 22.19 3.36
CA THR A 27 24.22 22.12 2.87
C THR A 27 24.35 22.66 1.44
N ILE A 28 23.40 22.34 0.56
CA ILE A 28 23.37 22.89 -0.80
C ILE A 28 23.19 24.41 -0.77
N LEU A 29 22.28 24.93 0.06
CA LEU A 29 22.05 26.37 0.22
C LEU A 29 23.28 27.11 0.75
N LEU A 30 23.97 26.54 1.74
CA LEU A 30 25.20 27.13 2.27
C LEU A 30 26.31 27.14 1.22
N PHE A 31 26.47 26.03 0.51
CA PHE A 31 27.49 25.91 -0.53
C PHE A 31 27.23 26.90 -1.67
N SER A 32 25.99 27.00 -2.16
CA SER A 32 25.64 27.96 -3.22
C SER A 32 25.82 29.41 -2.75
N ALA A 33 25.40 29.75 -1.53
CA ALA A 33 25.59 31.08 -0.96
C ALA A 33 27.08 31.46 -0.84
N THR A 34 27.93 30.52 -0.41
CA THR A 34 29.39 30.77 -0.34
C THR A 34 30.00 31.04 -1.71
N ILE A 35 29.62 30.25 -2.73
CA ILE A 35 30.12 30.43 -4.10
C ILE A 35 29.70 31.79 -4.64
N VAL A 36 28.42 32.13 -4.53
CA VAL A 36 27.89 33.41 -5.03
C VAL A 36 28.57 34.60 -4.35
N THR A 37 28.75 34.53 -3.03
CA THR A 37 29.42 35.59 -2.27
C THR A 37 30.88 35.75 -2.70
N MET A 38 31.61 34.64 -2.85
CA MET A 38 33.01 34.65 -3.29
C MET A 38 33.16 35.25 -4.70
N ILE A 39 32.31 34.82 -5.65
CA ILE A 39 32.31 35.33 -7.02
C ILE A 39 31.98 36.82 -7.03
N SER A 40 30.96 37.24 -6.27
CA SER A 40 30.52 38.64 -6.23
C SER A 40 31.63 39.55 -5.72
N ILE A 41 32.26 39.23 -4.59
CA ILE A 41 33.34 40.05 -4.01
C ILE A 41 34.54 40.10 -4.95
N SER A 42 34.93 38.96 -5.54
CA SER A 42 36.04 38.90 -6.49
C SER A 42 35.78 39.78 -7.72
N LYS A 43 34.57 39.71 -8.29
CA LYS A 43 34.21 40.49 -9.48
C LYS A 43 34.09 41.97 -9.18
N SER A 44 33.56 42.32 -8.00
CA SER A 44 33.50 43.71 -7.54
C SER A 44 34.89 44.30 -7.38
N LYS A 45 35.84 43.57 -6.77
CA LYS A 45 37.24 44.02 -6.66
C LYS A 45 37.85 44.29 -8.04
N GLU A 46 37.75 43.33 -8.96
CA GLU A 46 38.27 43.45 -10.34
C GLU A 46 37.68 44.67 -11.06
N THR A 47 36.37 44.89 -10.89
CA THR A 47 35.65 45.99 -11.56
C THR A 47 36.06 47.36 -11.01
N ILE A 48 36.21 47.48 -9.69
CA ILE A 48 36.63 48.74 -9.04
C ILE A 48 38.06 49.08 -9.44
N ILE A 49 38.97 48.10 -9.43
CA ILE A 49 40.35 48.29 -9.89
C ILE A 49 40.34 48.74 -11.35
N GLY A 50 39.65 48.02 -12.24
CA GLY A 50 39.58 48.38 -13.66
C GLY A 50 39.01 49.78 -13.92
N PHE A 51 38.02 50.23 -13.15
CA PHE A 51 37.54 51.61 -13.24
C PHE A 51 38.58 52.64 -12.79
N MET A 52 39.33 52.35 -11.73
CA MET A 52 40.41 53.23 -11.28
C MET A 52 41.56 53.28 -12.30
N GLU A 53 41.93 52.14 -12.88
CA GLU A 53 42.90 52.07 -13.96
C GLU A 53 42.48 52.93 -15.16
N GLN A 54 41.26 52.76 -15.67
CA GLN A 54 40.74 53.58 -16.76
C GLN A 54 40.67 55.07 -16.42
N ARG A 55 40.36 55.40 -15.17
CA ARG A 55 40.35 56.79 -14.70
C ARG A 55 41.76 57.37 -14.75
N LEU A 56 42.76 56.69 -14.20
CA LEU A 56 44.12 57.19 -14.12
C LEU A 56 44.81 57.27 -15.50
N ASP A 57 44.48 56.37 -16.43
CA ASP A 57 44.94 56.50 -17.82
C ASP A 57 44.42 57.78 -18.49
N LYS A 58 43.15 58.15 -18.24
CA LYS A 58 42.59 59.42 -18.71
C LYS A 58 43.28 60.62 -18.06
N GLU A 59 43.56 60.56 -16.77
CA GLU A 59 44.25 61.62 -16.02
C GLU A 59 45.67 61.89 -16.56
N THR A 60 46.43 60.83 -16.84
CA THR A 60 47.78 60.98 -17.45
C THR A 60 47.70 61.47 -18.89
N SER A 61 46.72 60.99 -19.67
CA SER A 61 46.48 61.43 -21.05
C SER A 61 46.11 62.91 -21.12
N TYR A 62 45.28 63.38 -20.18
CA TYR A 62 44.92 64.79 -20.07
C TYR A 62 46.14 65.68 -19.80
N ILE A 63 47.03 65.27 -18.88
CA ILE A 63 48.26 66.03 -18.61
C ILE A 63 49.21 66.04 -19.81
N TYR A 64 49.29 64.94 -20.57
CA TYR A 64 50.05 64.91 -21.81
C TYR A 64 49.54 65.96 -22.82
N GLU A 65 48.23 66.03 -23.08
CA GLU A 65 47.65 67.03 -23.99
C GLU A 65 47.85 68.47 -23.49
N ILE A 66 47.69 68.70 -22.18
CA ILE A 66 47.85 70.02 -21.58
C ILE A 66 49.32 70.46 -21.57
N ALA A 67 50.26 69.57 -21.27
CA ALA A 67 51.69 69.86 -21.31
C ALA A 67 52.12 70.30 -22.72
N GLN A 68 51.64 69.60 -23.75
CA GLN A 68 51.86 69.99 -25.16
C GLN A 68 51.31 71.37 -25.48
N ASN A 69 50.07 71.63 -25.09
CA ASN A 69 49.43 72.91 -25.36
C ASN A 69 50.12 74.07 -24.62
N LEU A 70 50.44 73.88 -23.34
CA LEU A 70 51.15 74.88 -22.54
C LEU A 70 52.54 75.18 -23.11
N LEU A 71 53.28 74.16 -23.56
CA LEU A 71 54.59 74.39 -24.17
C LEU A 71 54.47 75.24 -25.43
N LEU A 72 53.44 75.03 -26.26
CA LEU A 72 53.16 75.83 -27.45
C LEU A 72 52.77 77.29 -27.12
N ILE A 73 52.06 77.52 -26.01
CA ILE A 73 51.65 78.86 -25.59
C ILE A 73 52.83 79.65 -25.00
N TYR A 74 53.69 79.00 -24.21
CA TYR A 74 54.77 79.65 -23.44
C TYR A 74 56.17 79.29 -23.97
N ILE A 75 56.32 79.19 -25.29
CA ILE A 75 57.61 78.86 -25.93
C ILE A 75 58.68 79.87 -25.50
N GLY A 76 59.75 79.39 -24.87
CA GLY A 76 60.89 80.21 -24.44
C GLY A 76 60.76 80.81 -23.02
N ASP A 77 59.62 80.60 -22.34
CA ASP A 77 59.43 80.95 -20.92
C ASP A 77 59.17 79.67 -20.09
N GLU A 78 60.27 78.99 -19.74
CA GLU A 78 60.20 77.76 -18.94
C GLU A 78 59.58 78.01 -17.55
N SER A 79 59.75 79.21 -16.98
CA SER A 79 59.23 79.54 -15.66
C SER A 79 57.71 79.65 -15.65
N GLU A 80 57.13 80.36 -16.63
CA GLU A 80 55.69 80.47 -16.77
C GLU A 80 55.06 79.13 -17.17
N TYR A 81 55.71 78.34 -18.05
CA TYR A 81 55.29 76.98 -18.39
C TYR A 81 55.17 76.08 -17.14
N THR A 82 56.23 75.99 -16.34
CA THR A 82 56.23 75.19 -15.11
C THR A 82 55.19 75.69 -14.12
N THR A 83 55.00 77.01 -14.01
CA THR A 83 53.98 77.60 -13.14
C THR A 83 52.57 77.18 -13.55
N LYS A 84 52.23 77.27 -14.85
CA LYS A 84 50.90 76.87 -15.36
C LYS A 84 50.68 75.36 -15.27
N LEU A 85 51.68 74.56 -15.58
CA LEU A 85 51.59 73.11 -15.44
C LEU A 85 51.33 72.70 -13.99
N ASN A 86 52.06 73.29 -13.05
CA ASN A 86 51.84 73.06 -11.62
C ASN A 86 50.44 73.49 -11.17
N GLN A 87 49.85 74.55 -11.74
CA GLN A 87 48.46 74.92 -11.48
C GLN A 87 47.47 73.83 -11.95
N VAL A 88 47.71 73.22 -13.11
CA VAL A 88 46.86 72.13 -13.64
C VAL A 88 46.98 70.89 -12.76
N ILE A 89 48.20 70.49 -12.39
CA ILE A 89 48.45 69.35 -11.49
C ILE A 89 47.84 69.61 -10.11
N ARG A 90 47.93 70.83 -9.57
CA ARG A 90 47.23 71.22 -8.33
C ARG A 90 45.72 71.07 -8.42
N ARG A 91 45.12 71.45 -9.55
CA ARG A 91 43.68 71.27 -9.75
C ARG A 91 43.30 69.78 -9.83
N GLN A 92 44.10 68.98 -10.51
CA GLN A 92 43.89 67.53 -10.62
C GLN A 92 44.03 66.83 -9.26
N GLU A 93 45.05 67.18 -8.47
CA GLU A 93 45.20 66.69 -7.10
C GLU A 93 43.99 67.07 -6.24
N SER A 94 43.52 68.32 -6.33
CA SER A 94 42.32 68.75 -5.62
C SER A 94 41.07 67.98 -6.04
N GLN A 95 40.92 67.60 -7.30
CA GLN A 95 39.78 66.81 -7.78
C GLN A 95 39.84 65.38 -7.25
N LEU A 96 41.01 64.75 -7.29
CA LEU A 96 41.22 63.41 -6.73
C LEU A 96 41.01 63.41 -5.20
N ALA A 97 41.48 64.45 -4.51
CA ALA A 97 41.28 64.62 -3.08
C ALA A 97 39.80 64.84 -2.70
N GLN A 98 39.03 65.57 -3.53
CA GLN A 98 37.58 65.72 -3.36
C GLN A 98 36.85 64.38 -3.48
N ASP A 99 37.34 63.49 -4.33
CA ASP A 99 36.83 62.13 -4.48
C ASP A 99 37.35 61.16 -3.39
N GLY A 100 38.13 61.67 -2.42
CA GLY A 100 38.68 60.89 -1.32
C GLY A 100 40.02 60.21 -1.60
N PHE A 101 40.66 60.50 -2.73
CA PHE A 101 41.93 59.88 -3.14
C PHE A 101 43.11 60.82 -2.88
N SER A 102 44.06 60.35 -2.06
CA SER A 102 45.36 61.01 -1.89
C SER A 102 46.33 60.50 -2.94
N ALA A 103 46.28 61.13 -4.11
CA ALA A 103 47.17 60.79 -5.22
C ALA A 103 48.58 61.39 -5.05
N TYR A 104 49.55 60.62 -5.50
CA TYR A 104 50.97 60.94 -5.50
C TYR A 104 51.42 61.26 -6.92
N PHE A 105 52.03 62.42 -7.13
CA PHE A 105 52.41 62.93 -8.45
C PHE A 105 53.92 63.04 -8.55
N PHE A 106 54.51 62.33 -9.51
CA PHE A 106 55.95 62.23 -9.68
C PHE A 106 56.36 62.36 -11.15
N LEU A 107 57.52 62.96 -11.36
CA LEU A 107 58.22 62.94 -12.63
C LEU A 107 59.38 61.95 -12.53
N ILE A 108 59.30 60.85 -13.27
CA ILE A 108 60.34 59.83 -13.30
C ILE A 108 61.27 60.10 -14.49
N ASN A 109 62.55 60.27 -14.21
CA ASN A 109 63.60 60.52 -15.20
C ASN A 109 64.87 59.69 -14.86
N GLN A 110 65.98 59.92 -15.56
CA GLN A 110 67.24 59.19 -15.34
C GLN A 110 67.88 59.44 -13.96
N ASN A 111 67.48 60.50 -13.26
CA ASN A 111 67.98 60.88 -11.94
C ASN A 111 67.12 60.30 -10.79
N GLY A 112 65.96 59.71 -11.09
CA GLY A 112 65.06 59.11 -10.10
C GLY A 112 63.61 59.59 -10.24
N ALA A 113 62.86 59.49 -9.15
CA ALA A 113 61.47 59.91 -9.05
C ALA A 113 61.38 61.25 -8.28
N ASP A 114 61.23 62.35 -9.02
CA ASP A 114 61.12 63.69 -8.45
C ASP A 114 59.64 64.02 -8.16
N PRO A 115 59.25 64.41 -6.92
CA PRO A 115 57.87 64.77 -6.62
C PRO A 115 57.49 66.12 -7.27
N PHE A 116 56.26 66.23 -7.77
CA PHE A 116 55.68 67.54 -8.08
C PHE A 116 55.35 68.31 -6.80
N SER A 117 55.13 69.62 -6.89
CA SER A 117 54.88 70.49 -5.72
C SER A 117 53.62 70.19 -4.89
N VAL A 118 52.77 69.26 -5.34
CA VAL A 118 51.62 68.72 -4.59
C VAL A 118 51.98 67.49 -3.74
N SER A 119 53.15 66.90 -3.98
CA SER A 119 53.64 65.67 -3.36
C SER A 119 54.99 65.85 -2.63
N GLU A 120 55.63 67.02 -2.71
CA GLU A 120 56.89 67.34 -2.01
C GLU A 120 56.84 67.04 -0.50
N ASN A 121 55.70 67.30 0.15
CA ASN A 121 55.50 67.08 1.59
C ASN A 121 55.08 65.65 1.96
N ARG A 122 54.92 64.76 0.96
CA ARG A 122 54.50 63.36 1.13
C ARG A 122 55.41 62.45 0.30
N PRO A 123 56.69 62.28 0.68
CA PRO A 123 57.63 61.50 -0.11
C PRO A 123 57.22 60.02 -0.10
N ILE A 124 57.07 59.44 -1.29
CA ILE A 124 56.95 57.99 -1.48
C ILE A 124 58.25 57.50 -2.11
N ASN A 125 58.82 56.42 -1.58
CA ASN A 125 60.03 55.83 -2.14
C ASN A 125 59.63 54.83 -3.21
N PHE A 126 59.96 55.10 -4.47
CA PHE A 126 59.78 54.14 -5.56
C PHE A 126 60.94 53.15 -5.57
N PRO A 127 60.69 51.85 -5.32
CA PRO A 127 61.74 50.85 -5.44
C PRO A 127 62.30 50.81 -6.86
N ASP A 128 63.60 50.51 -7.01
CA ASP A 128 64.30 50.57 -8.30
C ASP A 128 63.61 49.72 -9.39
N ASN A 129 63.03 48.57 -9.02
CA ASN A 129 62.31 47.71 -9.96
C ASN A 129 61.02 48.35 -10.51
N VAL A 130 60.37 49.22 -9.72
CA VAL A 130 59.18 49.97 -10.15
C VAL A 130 59.60 51.07 -11.13
N VAL A 131 60.65 51.82 -10.79
CA VAL A 131 61.21 52.87 -11.66
C VAL A 131 61.69 52.28 -12.99
N GLU A 132 62.37 51.14 -12.96
CA GLU A 132 62.82 50.42 -14.16
C GLU A 132 61.64 49.97 -15.02
N THR A 133 60.60 49.37 -14.42
CA THR A 133 59.39 48.94 -15.14
C THR A 133 58.72 50.13 -15.83
N ILE A 134 58.55 51.25 -15.12
CA ILE A 134 57.94 52.47 -15.65
C ILE A 134 58.76 53.04 -16.81
N THR A 135 60.09 53.09 -16.65
CA THR A 135 61.02 53.60 -17.67
C THR A 135 61.03 52.73 -18.94
N GLN A 136 60.92 51.41 -18.80
CA GLN A 136 60.87 50.47 -19.93
C GLN A 136 59.54 50.54 -20.67
N GLN A 137 58.41 50.59 -19.96
CA GLN A 137 57.08 50.61 -20.58
C GLN A 137 56.72 51.98 -21.16
N GLN A 138 57.26 53.07 -20.58
CA GLN A 138 57.02 54.48 -20.93
C GLN A 138 55.58 54.97 -20.75
N ASN A 139 54.58 54.13 -21.03
CA ASN A 139 53.17 54.42 -20.88
C ASN A 139 52.46 53.16 -20.39
N GLY A 140 51.54 53.31 -19.44
CA GLY A 140 50.75 52.19 -18.97
C GLY A 140 50.30 52.34 -17.53
N ILE A 141 49.83 51.22 -16.99
CA ILE A 141 49.35 51.10 -15.62
C ILE A 141 49.94 49.83 -15.02
N ILE A 142 50.42 49.94 -13.79
CA ILE A 142 50.93 48.81 -13.03
C ILE A 142 50.37 48.83 -11.61
N GLU A 143 50.17 47.64 -11.05
CA GLU A 143 49.92 47.45 -9.64
C GLU A 143 51.21 47.00 -8.94
N ARG A 144 51.62 47.71 -7.89
CA ARG A 144 52.85 47.38 -7.14
C ARG A 144 52.64 47.57 -5.65
N ASP A 145 53.15 46.62 -4.87
CA ASP A 145 53.26 46.79 -3.43
C ASP A 145 54.49 47.64 -3.10
N MET A 146 54.26 48.72 -2.34
CA MET A 146 55.29 49.65 -1.90
C MET A 146 55.09 49.88 -0.40
N ASN A 147 56.02 49.37 0.41
CA ASN A 147 55.99 49.45 1.88
C ASN A 147 54.74 48.83 2.53
N GLY A 148 54.24 47.71 2.00
CA GLY A 148 53.10 46.97 2.57
C GLY A 148 51.73 47.52 2.18
N GLU A 149 51.70 48.47 1.26
CA GLU A 149 50.48 49.00 0.66
C GLU A 149 50.57 48.85 -0.87
N THR A 150 49.53 48.31 -1.48
CA THR A 150 49.45 48.15 -2.93
C THR A 150 49.00 49.46 -3.56
N TYR A 151 49.71 49.92 -4.57
CA TYR A 151 49.43 51.12 -5.35
C TYR A 151 49.01 50.75 -6.77
N THR A 152 48.03 51.47 -7.30
CA THR A 152 47.78 51.54 -8.75
C THR A 152 48.52 52.76 -9.29
N ILE A 153 49.44 52.52 -10.21
CA ILE A 153 50.36 53.52 -10.73
C ILE A 153 50.11 53.66 -12.23
N ALA A 154 49.63 54.81 -12.66
CA ALA A 154 49.52 55.15 -14.08
C ALA A 154 50.62 56.12 -14.45
N PHE A 155 51.22 55.91 -15.62
CA PHE A 155 52.34 56.70 -16.06
C PHE A 155 52.32 56.89 -17.57
N ARG A 156 52.85 58.02 -18.03
CA ARG A 156 52.88 58.41 -19.43
C ARG A 156 54.13 59.23 -19.71
N ASN A 157 54.83 58.90 -20.78
CA ASN A 157 56.01 59.64 -21.20
C ASN A 157 55.58 60.95 -21.84
N ILE A 158 56.05 62.07 -21.29
CA ILE A 158 55.74 63.41 -21.77
C ILE A 158 57.05 64.08 -22.13
N GLN A 159 57.34 64.18 -23.43
CA GLN A 159 58.62 64.68 -23.94
C GLN A 159 58.87 66.13 -23.50
N GLU A 160 57.80 66.92 -23.40
CA GLU A 160 57.77 68.30 -22.96
C GLU A 160 58.16 68.46 -21.49
N LEU A 161 58.04 67.39 -20.68
CA LEU A 161 58.51 67.32 -19.30
C LEU A 161 59.89 66.68 -19.16
N LYS A 162 60.49 66.21 -20.26
CA LYS A 162 61.76 65.46 -20.27
C LYS A 162 61.72 64.25 -19.32
N GLY A 163 60.57 63.61 -19.17
CA GLY A 163 60.38 62.50 -18.24
C GLY A 163 59.00 61.87 -18.31
N ILE A 164 58.78 60.90 -17.43
CA ILE A 164 57.55 60.13 -17.34
C ILE A 164 56.69 60.69 -16.20
N TYR A 165 55.58 61.30 -16.58
CA TYR A 165 54.59 61.77 -15.62
C TYR A 165 53.85 60.58 -15.01
N THR A 166 53.83 60.51 -13.68
CA THR A 166 53.36 59.36 -12.92
C THR A 166 52.37 59.79 -11.84
N ILE A 167 51.22 59.11 -11.79
CA ILE A 167 50.23 59.21 -10.72
C ILE A 167 50.16 57.87 -10.00
N ALA A 168 50.35 57.85 -8.69
CA ALA A 168 50.18 56.68 -7.86
C ALA A 168 49.06 56.89 -6.83
N ILE A 169 48.14 55.93 -6.72
CA ILE A 169 47.06 55.95 -5.72
C ILE A 169 47.08 54.63 -4.93
N PRO A 170 47.04 54.67 -3.58
CA PRO A 170 46.93 53.47 -2.78
C PRO A 170 45.57 52.78 -2.98
N GLN A 171 45.57 51.45 -3.20
CA GLN A 171 44.36 50.66 -3.43
C GLN A 171 43.42 50.67 -2.21
N SER A 172 43.98 50.80 -1.01
CA SER A 172 43.22 50.88 0.25
C SER A 172 42.15 51.99 0.23
N GLN A 173 42.41 53.10 -0.46
CA GLN A 173 41.54 54.28 -0.47
C GLN A 173 40.26 54.08 -1.28
N TYR A 174 40.36 53.39 -2.42
CA TYR A 174 39.20 53.18 -3.30
C TYR A 174 38.58 51.78 -3.13
N LEU A 175 39.33 50.81 -2.62
CA LEU A 175 38.78 49.51 -2.21
C LEU A 175 38.11 49.56 -0.84
N GLN A 176 38.15 50.67 -0.12
CA GLN A 176 37.36 50.83 1.11
C GLN A 176 35.86 50.64 0.84
N THR A 177 35.35 51.16 -0.29
CA THR A 177 33.96 50.94 -0.72
C THR A 177 33.61 49.45 -0.87
N LEU A 178 34.60 48.59 -1.20
CA LEU A 178 34.39 47.14 -1.27
C LEU A 178 34.05 46.54 0.10
N THR A 179 34.56 47.12 1.19
CA THR A 179 34.24 46.65 2.56
C THR A 179 32.78 46.92 2.91
N GLU A 180 32.25 48.10 2.55
CA GLU A 180 30.84 48.45 2.72
C GLU A 180 29.94 47.56 1.85
N MET A 181 30.31 47.35 0.58
CA MET A 181 29.61 46.43 -0.32
C MET A 181 29.61 45.00 0.23
N SER A 182 30.74 44.53 0.76
CA SER A 182 30.88 43.19 1.35
C SER A 182 29.97 43.01 2.57
N GLN A 183 29.89 44.02 3.45
CA GLN A 183 28.95 44.01 4.59
C GLN A 183 27.50 43.94 4.12
N PHE A 184 27.13 44.75 3.12
CA PHE A 184 25.77 44.75 2.56
C PHE A 184 25.41 43.40 1.91
N ILE A 185 26.32 42.82 1.12
CA ILE A 185 26.16 41.48 0.53
C ILE A 185 26.01 40.44 1.64
N GLY A 186 26.86 40.47 2.66
CA GLY A 186 26.83 39.53 3.78
C GLY A 186 25.50 39.55 4.53
N VAL A 187 25.00 40.74 4.88
CA VAL A 187 23.68 40.90 5.54
C VAL A 187 22.55 40.40 4.65
N THR A 188 22.58 40.72 3.37
CA THR A 188 21.55 40.29 2.40
C THR A 188 21.54 38.77 2.25
N VAL A 189 22.71 38.14 2.10
CA VAL A 189 22.85 36.67 2.01
C VAL A 189 22.36 36.01 3.30
N LEU A 190 22.70 36.57 4.47
CA LEU A 190 22.24 36.06 5.76
C LEU A 190 20.70 36.09 5.86
N LEU A 191 20.08 37.21 5.50
CA LEU A 191 18.62 37.34 5.50
C LEU A 191 17.96 36.34 4.54
N CYS A 192 18.49 36.22 3.32
CA CYS A 192 18.01 35.23 2.34
C CYS A 192 18.13 33.79 2.86
N LEU A 193 19.25 33.44 3.52
CA LEU A 193 19.43 32.13 4.13
C LEU A 193 18.44 31.86 5.25
N LEU A 194 18.15 32.85 6.10
CA LEU A 194 17.16 32.72 7.17
C LEU A 194 15.75 32.50 6.60
N VAL A 195 15.32 33.34 5.66
CA VAL A 195 13.99 33.23 5.02
C VAL A 195 13.84 31.89 4.31
N THR A 196 14.84 31.52 3.51
CA THR A 196 14.83 30.25 2.78
C THR A 196 14.85 29.06 3.75
N GLY A 197 15.64 29.14 4.81
CA GLY A 197 15.70 28.11 5.86
C GLY A 197 14.34 27.89 6.53
N VAL A 198 13.63 28.97 6.89
CA VAL A 198 12.28 28.87 7.44
C VAL A 198 11.31 28.21 6.46
N ILE A 199 11.32 28.64 5.19
CA ILE A 199 10.46 28.07 4.14
C ILE A 199 10.73 26.58 3.96
N VAL A 200 12.01 26.19 3.86
CA VAL A 200 12.41 24.79 3.70
C VAL A 200 11.96 23.96 4.90
N ILE A 201 12.12 24.44 6.13
CA ILE A 201 11.66 23.74 7.33
C ILE A 201 10.14 23.52 7.31
N LEU A 202 9.38 24.55 6.95
CA LEU A 202 7.91 24.46 6.84
C LEU A 202 7.49 23.46 5.78
N LEU A 203 8.09 23.52 4.58
CA LEU A 203 7.79 22.59 3.47
C LEU A 203 8.12 21.14 3.84
N VAL A 204 9.31 20.88 4.37
CA VAL A 204 9.70 19.52 4.76
C VAL A 204 8.76 19.00 5.84
N ARG A 205 8.43 19.79 6.87
CA ARG A 205 7.48 19.37 7.91
C ARG A 205 6.08 19.08 7.35
N ASN A 206 5.59 19.92 6.44
CA ASN A 206 4.28 19.73 5.81
C ASN A 206 4.24 18.42 5.02
N LEU A 207 5.35 18.02 4.38
CA LEU A 207 5.43 16.77 3.64
C LEU A 207 5.64 15.54 4.55
N THR A 208 6.57 15.61 5.51
CA THR A 208 6.98 14.43 6.27
C THR A 208 6.02 14.07 7.41
N ASN A 209 5.33 15.05 8.01
CA ASN A 209 4.45 14.77 9.15
C ASN A 209 3.24 13.90 8.77
N PRO A 210 2.48 14.18 7.69
CA PRO A 210 1.37 13.32 7.28
C PRO A 210 1.84 11.92 6.88
N ILE A 211 2.98 11.80 6.19
CA ILE A 211 3.57 10.51 5.81
C ILE A 211 3.93 9.68 7.04
N SER A 212 4.54 10.31 8.05
CA SER A 212 4.88 9.63 9.30
C SER A 212 3.63 9.13 10.03
N LYS A 213 2.58 9.96 10.12
CA LYS A 213 1.28 9.56 10.69
C LYS A 213 0.66 8.39 9.92
N LEU A 214 0.64 8.45 8.59
CA LEU A 214 0.14 7.38 7.74
C LEU A 214 0.92 6.07 7.94
N THR A 215 2.24 6.15 8.09
CA THR A 215 3.10 4.98 8.36
C THR A 215 2.72 4.31 9.69
N ILE A 216 2.43 5.10 10.72
CA ILE A 216 1.97 4.59 12.02
C ILE A 216 0.62 3.89 11.86
N MET A 217 -0.32 4.47 11.11
CA MET A 217 -1.63 3.87 10.87
C MET A 217 -1.55 2.59 10.05
N MET A 218 -0.72 2.55 9.02
CA MET A 218 -0.47 1.33 8.26
C MET A 218 0.08 0.23 9.17
N ARG A 219 0.96 0.56 10.11
CA ARG A 219 1.49 -0.38 11.11
C ARG A 219 0.44 -0.83 12.13
N GLN A 220 -0.55 -0.01 12.44
CA GLN A 220 -1.69 -0.40 13.27
C GLN A 220 -2.65 -1.32 12.49
N ALA A 221 -2.97 -0.98 11.25
CA ALA A 221 -3.78 -1.81 10.36
C ALA A 221 -3.13 -3.18 10.11
N SER A 222 -1.80 -3.25 9.96
CA SER A 222 -1.08 -4.53 9.85
C SER A 222 -1.15 -5.39 11.11
N LYS A 223 -1.49 -4.81 12.26
CA LYS A 223 -1.75 -5.51 13.52
C LYS A 223 -3.24 -5.81 13.73
N GLY A 224 -4.09 -5.59 12.71
CA GLY A 224 -5.53 -5.82 12.76
C GLY A 224 -6.34 -4.66 13.37
N GLN A 225 -5.72 -3.53 13.69
CA GLN A 225 -6.41 -2.34 14.21
C GLN A 225 -6.90 -1.47 13.05
N LEU A 226 -8.12 -1.72 12.57
CA LEU A 226 -8.74 -1.03 11.43
C LEU A 226 -9.53 0.21 11.87
N ILE A 227 -8.82 1.25 12.30
CA ILE A 227 -9.38 2.53 12.77
C ILE A 227 -9.80 3.38 11.55
N ASN A 228 -11.07 3.83 11.49
CA ASN A 228 -11.62 4.55 10.32
C ASN A 228 -11.47 6.07 10.36
N ASP A 229 -11.31 6.66 11.55
CA ASP A 229 -11.62 8.08 11.73
C ASP A 229 -10.39 8.84 12.17
N ILE A 230 -9.50 9.11 11.22
CA ILE A 230 -8.42 10.07 11.47
C ILE A 230 -8.54 11.24 10.50
N LYS A 231 -8.82 12.41 11.07
CA LYS A 231 -8.67 13.72 10.45
C LYS A 231 -7.18 13.97 10.19
N MET A 232 -6.68 13.40 9.10
CA MET A 232 -5.38 13.77 8.56
C MET A 232 -5.61 14.87 7.54
N GLU A 233 -5.30 16.09 7.95
CA GLU A 233 -5.32 17.25 7.06
C GLU A 233 -3.93 17.40 6.46
N SER A 234 -3.88 17.42 5.12
CA SER A 234 -2.71 17.75 4.34
C SER A 234 -3.17 18.66 3.21
N THR A 235 -2.38 19.69 2.90
CA THR A 235 -2.64 20.58 1.76
C THR A 235 -2.05 20.03 0.46
N THR A 236 -1.20 19.01 0.54
CA THR A 236 -0.48 18.44 -0.61
C THR A 236 -1.36 17.41 -1.33
N PRO A 237 -1.74 17.62 -2.60
CA PRO A 237 -2.69 16.76 -3.32
C PRO A 237 -2.30 15.28 -3.35
N GLU A 238 -1.01 14.98 -3.54
CA GLU A 238 -0.48 13.62 -3.59
C GLU A 238 -0.64 12.90 -2.24
N ILE A 239 -0.44 13.63 -1.14
CA ILE A 239 -0.61 13.13 0.21
C ILE A 239 -2.10 12.91 0.51
N VAL A 240 -2.97 13.82 0.09
CA VAL A 240 -4.43 13.66 0.21
C VAL A 240 -4.91 12.42 -0.55
N SER A 241 -4.45 12.23 -1.79
CA SER A 241 -4.76 11.05 -2.60
C SER A 241 -4.31 9.75 -1.92
N LEU A 242 -3.12 9.76 -1.32
CA LEU A 242 -2.59 8.61 -0.57
C LEU A 242 -3.43 8.29 0.69
N ILE A 243 -3.85 9.31 1.44
CA ILE A 243 -4.73 9.16 2.60
C ILE A 243 -6.08 8.55 2.17
N ASN A 244 -6.69 9.08 1.10
CA ASN A 244 -7.97 8.58 0.58
C ASN A 244 -7.88 7.12 0.11
N SER A 245 -6.77 6.78 -0.56
CA SER A 245 -6.51 5.40 -1.00
C SER A 245 -6.38 4.45 0.20
N TYR A 246 -5.67 4.87 1.25
CA TYR A 246 -5.57 4.10 2.50
C TYR A 246 -6.95 3.93 3.17
N GLN A 247 -7.75 4.98 3.28
CA GLN A 247 -9.10 4.90 3.86
C GLN A 247 -10.00 3.92 3.09
N THR A 248 -9.94 3.96 1.75
CA THR A 248 -10.69 3.04 0.89
C THR A 248 -10.28 1.60 1.12
N MET A 249 -8.97 1.34 1.23
CA MET A 249 -8.43 0.00 1.54
C MET A 249 -8.94 -0.52 2.89
N ILE A 250 -8.91 0.32 3.94
CA ILE A 250 -9.40 -0.05 5.28
C ILE A 250 -10.91 -0.33 5.25
N ALA A 251 -11.69 0.49 4.54
CA ALA A 251 -13.12 0.28 4.39
C ALA A 251 -13.44 -1.07 3.71
N HIS A 252 -12.72 -1.42 2.64
CA HIS A 252 -12.86 -2.70 1.97
C HIS A 252 -12.45 -3.88 2.86
N MET A 253 -11.34 -3.78 3.60
CA MET A 253 -10.92 -4.83 4.55
C MET A 253 -11.99 -5.07 5.62
N ARG A 254 -12.60 -4.01 6.16
CA ARG A 254 -13.68 -4.16 7.15
C ARG A 254 -14.89 -4.86 6.57
N LYS A 255 -15.32 -4.46 5.37
CA LYS A 255 -16.45 -5.10 4.67
C LYS A 255 -16.19 -6.60 4.45
N LEU A 256 -14.98 -6.97 4.02
CA LEU A 256 -14.59 -8.37 3.86
C LEU A 256 -14.65 -9.14 5.20
N LEU A 257 -14.14 -8.56 6.29
CA LEU A 257 -14.21 -9.19 7.61
C LEU A 257 -15.65 -9.37 8.09
N THR A 258 -16.52 -8.38 7.89
CA THR A 258 -17.96 -8.50 8.21
C THR A 258 -18.61 -9.65 7.42
N ASN A 259 -18.37 -9.73 6.11
CA ASN A 259 -18.90 -10.82 5.30
C ASN A 259 -18.40 -12.21 5.75
N ILE A 260 -17.14 -12.32 6.19
CA ILE A 260 -16.58 -13.56 6.74
C ILE A 260 -17.26 -13.92 8.06
N MET A 261 -17.50 -12.94 8.93
CA MET A 261 -18.22 -13.16 10.19
C MET A 261 -19.64 -13.67 9.92
N ASP A 262 -20.37 -13.03 9.00
CA ASP A 262 -21.73 -13.45 8.62
C ASP A 262 -21.74 -14.86 8.01
N ALA A 263 -20.77 -15.20 7.16
CA ALA A 263 -20.64 -16.54 6.60
C ALA A 263 -20.33 -17.59 7.68
N THR A 264 -19.50 -17.24 8.67
CA THR A 264 -19.15 -18.12 9.79
C THR A 264 -20.33 -18.35 10.72
N ASP A 265 -21.14 -17.32 10.96
CA ASP A 265 -22.37 -17.42 11.77
C ASP A 265 -23.41 -18.33 11.09
N ASN A 266 -23.65 -18.12 9.79
CA ASN A 266 -24.50 -19.01 8.98
C ASN A 266 -23.99 -20.46 8.97
N LEU A 267 -22.67 -20.67 8.88
CA LEU A 267 -22.06 -21.99 8.94
C LEU A 267 -22.26 -22.63 10.33
N SER A 268 -22.11 -21.87 11.41
CA SER A 268 -22.37 -22.33 12.78
C SER A 268 -23.83 -22.74 12.97
N GLN A 269 -24.77 -21.92 12.47
CA GLN A 269 -26.21 -22.22 12.52
C GLN A 269 -26.56 -23.49 11.72
N SER A 270 -25.96 -23.65 10.53
CA SER A 270 -26.12 -24.85 9.70
C SER A 270 -25.54 -26.08 10.39
N GLY A 271 -24.38 -25.95 11.05
CA GLY A 271 -23.77 -27.00 11.85
C GLY A 271 -24.67 -27.46 13.00
N ASN A 272 -25.26 -26.52 13.75
CA ASN A 272 -26.23 -26.83 14.82
C ASN A 272 -27.49 -27.53 14.28
N SER A 273 -27.99 -27.10 13.12
CA SER A 273 -29.15 -27.73 12.48
C SER A 273 -28.82 -29.16 12.03
N LEU A 274 -27.63 -29.38 11.48
CA LEU A 274 -27.16 -30.70 11.07
C LEU A 274 -26.99 -31.63 12.27
N ASP A 275 -26.47 -31.15 13.39
CA ASP A 275 -26.35 -31.90 14.64
C ASP A 275 -27.73 -32.35 15.15
N HIS A 276 -28.71 -31.43 15.18
CA HIS A 276 -30.09 -31.75 15.55
C HIS A 276 -30.72 -32.80 14.62
N ILE A 277 -30.52 -32.67 13.31
CA ILE A 277 -31.01 -33.66 12.33
C ILE A 277 -30.33 -35.01 12.55
N SER A 278 -29.01 -35.04 12.78
CA SER A 278 -28.27 -36.26 13.07
C SER A 278 -28.82 -36.96 14.32
N HIS A 279 -29.11 -36.20 15.38
CA HIS A 279 -29.72 -36.74 16.60
C HIS A 279 -31.13 -37.28 16.35
N LYS A 280 -31.93 -36.62 15.52
CA LYS A 280 -33.25 -37.11 15.12
C LYS A 280 -33.18 -38.40 14.32
N VAL A 281 -32.29 -38.48 13.32
CA VAL A 281 -32.08 -39.69 12.51
C VAL A 281 -31.62 -40.86 13.38
N LYS A 282 -30.78 -40.61 14.39
CA LYS A 282 -30.38 -41.66 15.35
C LYS A 282 -31.58 -42.22 16.11
N LEU A 283 -32.46 -41.35 16.63
CA LEU A 283 -33.69 -41.77 17.34
C LEU A 283 -34.64 -42.55 16.42
N GLU A 284 -34.86 -42.07 15.20
CA GLU A 284 -35.69 -42.77 14.20
C GLU A 284 -35.11 -44.15 13.84
N ASN A 285 -33.78 -44.27 13.78
CA ASN A 285 -33.12 -45.56 13.54
C ASN A 285 -33.27 -46.52 14.73
N GLU A 286 -33.22 -46.02 15.97
CA GLU A 286 -33.53 -46.82 17.17
C GLU A 286 -34.98 -47.35 17.12
N GLU A 287 -35.95 -46.52 16.74
CA GLU A 287 -37.35 -46.96 16.52
C GLU A 287 -37.47 -47.98 15.39
N LEU A 288 -36.75 -47.79 14.29
CA LEU A 288 -36.72 -48.72 13.16
C LEU A 288 -36.18 -50.09 13.59
N LEU A 289 -35.12 -50.14 14.41
CA LEU A 289 -34.59 -51.38 14.96
C LEU A 289 -35.62 -52.11 15.83
N VAL A 290 -36.39 -51.37 16.64
CA VAL A 290 -37.53 -51.94 17.39
C VAL A 290 -38.58 -52.52 16.45
N GLY A 291 -38.95 -51.78 15.39
CA GLY A 291 -39.89 -52.25 14.37
C GLY A 291 -39.42 -53.53 13.68
N ILE A 292 -38.14 -53.62 13.30
CA ILE A 292 -37.54 -54.83 12.73
C ILE A 292 -37.66 -56.01 13.71
N GLN A 293 -37.42 -55.79 15.01
CA GLN A 293 -37.53 -56.84 16.02
C GLN A 293 -38.98 -57.35 16.15
N VAL A 294 -39.96 -56.45 16.10
CA VAL A 294 -41.39 -56.82 16.10
C VAL A 294 -41.75 -57.63 14.86
N VAL A 295 -41.28 -57.21 13.67
CA VAL A 295 -41.49 -57.95 12.41
C VAL A 295 -40.86 -59.34 12.47
N LYS A 296 -39.61 -59.44 12.98
CA LYS A 296 -38.94 -60.72 13.20
C LYS A 296 -39.76 -61.64 14.11
N GLN A 297 -40.23 -61.12 15.25
CA GLN A 297 -41.03 -61.90 16.19
C GLN A 297 -42.38 -62.33 15.57
N GLY A 298 -43.02 -61.46 14.79
CA GLY A 298 -44.23 -61.79 14.04
C GLY A 298 -44.00 -62.88 12.99
N ALA A 299 -42.86 -62.85 12.29
CA ALA A 299 -42.46 -63.88 11.33
C ALA A 299 -42.23 -65.24 12.03
N GLU A 300 -41.53 -65.25 13.16
CA GLU A 300 -41.34 -66.45 13.99
C GLU A 300 -42.68 -67.03 14.45
N GLN A 301 -43.60 -66.19 14.96
CA GLN A 301 -44.93 -66.61 15.38
C GLN A 301 -45.76 -67.18 14.20
N THR A 302 -45.62 -66.58 13.02
CA THR A 302 -46.28 -67.05 11.79
C THR A 302 -45.75 -68.42 11.37
N ALA A 303 -44.44 -68.63 11.46
CA ALA A 303 -43.83 -69.94 11.18
C ALA A 303 -44.35 -71.02 12.15
N ILE A 304 -44.37 -70.74 13.45
CA ILE A 304 -44.92 -71.64 14.48
C ILE A 304 -46.40 -71.97 14.20
N SER A 305 -47.21 -70.96 13.91
CA SER A 305 -48.65 -71.15 13.61
C SER A 305 -48.88 -71.94 12.33
N SER A 306 -47.99 -71.79 11.35
CA SER A 306 -48.01 -72.57 10.11
C SER A 306 -47.68 -74.04 10.35
N GLU A 307 -46.68 -74.34 11.19
CA GLU A 307 -46.38 -75.71 11.61
C GLU A 307 -47.56 -76.36 12.35
N GLU A 308 -48.21 -75.63 13.25
CA GLU A 308 -49.41 -76.12 13.94
C GLU A 308 -50.56 -76.39 12.96
N SER A 309 -50.75 -75.50 11.98
CA SER A 309 -51.76 -75.68 10.94
C SER A 309 -51.49 -76.92 10.10
N ILE A 310 -50.22 -77.17 9.73
CA ILE A 310 -49.80 -78.40 9.02
C ILE A 310 -50.15 -79.64 9.86
N LYS A 311 -49.88 -79.64 11.17
CA LYS A 311 -50.27 -80.76 12.07
C LYS A 311 -51.78 -80.96 12.10
N LYS A 312 -52.57 -79.89 12.17
CA LYS A 312 -54.04 -79.96 12.13
C LYS A 312 -54.53 -80.53 10.80
N PHE A 313 -53.95 -80.11 9.67
CA PHE A 313 -54.28 -80.66 8.36
C PHE A 313 -53.93 -82.16 8.24
N GLN A 314 -52.80 -82.60 8.81
CA GLN A 314 -52.46 -84.03 8.87
C GLN A 314 -53.49 -84.82 9.69
N SER A 315 -53.89 -84.33 10.86
CA SER A 315 -54.95 -84.96 11.65
C SER A 315 -56.30 -84.97 10.93
N MET A 316 -56.62 -83.90 10.18
CA MET A 316 -57.81 -83.85 9.34
C MET A 316 -57.76 -84.91 8.25
N LYS A 317 -56.63 -85.06 7.55
CA LYS A 317 -56.42 -86.12 6.54
C LYS A 317 -56.67 -87.51 7.13
N GLU A 318 -56.12 -87.81 8.31
CA GLU A 318 -56.36 -89.09 8.98
C GLU A 318 -57.84 -89.33 9.31
N LYS A 319 -58.53 -88.31 9.83
CA LYS A 319 -59.97 -88.40 10.12
C LYS A 319 -60.79 -88.59 8.85
N THR A 320 -60.46 -87.89 7.78
CA THR A 320 -61.12 -88.04 6.48
C THR A 320 -60.91 -89.45 5.91
N ASN A 321 -59.72 -90.03 6.04
CA ASN A 321 -59.48 -91.42 5.64
C ASN A 321 -60.34 -92.40 6.46
N LYS A 322 -60.42 -92.23 7.78
CA LYS A 322 -61.30 -93.06 8.64
C LYS A 322 -62.79 -92.91 8.29
N LEU A 323 -63.20 -91.72 7.85
CA LEU A 323 -64.56 -91.49 7.36
C LEU A 323 -64.83 -92.27 6.07
N PHE A 324 -63.88 -92.30 5.12
CA PHE A 324 -63.99 -93.13 3.91
C PHE A 324 -64.11 -94.62 4.25
N ASP A 325 -63.28 -95.13 5.18
CA ASP A 325 -63.37 -96.53 5.62
C ASP A 325 -64.73 -96.85 6.26
N SER A 326 -65.26 -95.91 7.05
CA SER A 326 -66.59 -96.05 7.67
C SER A 326 -67.71 -96.03 6.63
N MET A 327 -67.59 -95.18 5.60
CA MET A 327 -68.52 -95.16 4.47
C MET A 327 -68.49 -96.47 3.68
N ASP A 328 -67.31 -97.04 3.39
CA ASP A 328 -67.18 -98.35 2.72
C ASP A 328 -67.85 -99.46 3.56
N SER A 329 -67.61 -99.47 4.87
CA SER A 329 -68.26 -100.40 5.80
C SER A 329 -69.79 -100.23 5.81
N MET A 330 -70.27 -98.98 5.83
CA MET A 330 -71.69 -98.68 5.79
C MET A 330 -72.34 -99.16 4.49
N MET A 331 -71.68 -98.97 3.35
CA MET A 331 -72.15 -99.40 2.04
C MET A 331 -72.22 -100.94 1.95
N LYS A 332 -71.22 -101.65 2.48
CA LYS A 332 -71.26 -103.12 2.62
C LYS A 332 -72.44 -103.57 3.49
N LYS A 333 -72.68 -102.91 4.62
CA LYS A 333 -73.82 -103.20 5.50
C LYS A 333 -75.16 -102.94 4.81
N ALA A 334 -75.28 -101.85 4.05
CA ALA A 334 -76.47 -101.55 3.27
C ALA A 334 -76.75 -102.64 2.22
N TYR A 335 -75.72 -103.11 1.51
CA TYR A 335 -75.85 -104.21 0.56
C TYR A 335 -76.32 -105.52 1.23
N THR A 336 -75.74 -105.86 2.39
CA THR A 336 -76.22 -107.03 3.17
C THR A 336 -77.65 -106.85 3.67
N MET A 337 -78.03 -105.64 4.06
CA MET A 337 -79.39 -105.32 4.52
C MET A 337 -80.41 -105.47 3.38
N GLU A 338 -80.05 -105.04 2.17
CA GLU A 338 -80.87 -105.23 0.98
C GLU A 338 -81.04 -106.71 0.63
N GLY A 339 -79.97 -107.50 0.67
CA GLY A 339 -80.07 -108.96 0.52
C GLY A 339 -80.98 -109.60 1.56
N THR A 340 -80.84 -109.22 2.83
CA THR A 340 -81.70 -109.74 3.92
C THR A 340 -83.17 -109.31 3.75
N ALA A 341 -83.42 -108.12 3.20
CA ALA A 341 -84.77 -107.65 2.91
C ALA A 341 -85.42 -108.47 1.79
N VAL A 342 -84.67 -108.84 0.74
CA VAL A 342 -85.12 -109.74 -0.33
C VAL A 342 -85.45 -111.14 0.23
N ASP A 343 -84.58 -111.69 1.08
CA ASP A 343 -84.84 -112.99 1.75
C ASP A 343 -86.10 -112.92 2.64
N GLY A 344 -86.31 -111.76 3.30
CA GLY A 344 -87.51 -111.46 4.07
C GLY A 344 -88.77 -111.40 3.22
N GLU A 345 -88.69 -110.79 2.03
CA GLU A 345 -89.78 -110.74 1.06
C GLU A 345 -90.17 -112.15 0.57
N GLU A 346 -89.19 -113.00 0.26
CA GLU A 346 -89.45 -114.40 -0.12
C GLU A 346 -90.15 -115.17 1.01
N SER A 347 -89.71 -114.94 2.26
CA SER A 347 -90.29 -115.56 3.45
C SER A 347 -91.74 -115.12 3.67
N ILE A 348 -92.04 -113.83 3.51
CA ILE A 348 -93.43 -113.31 3.55
C ILE A 348 -94.27 -113.92 2.43
N SER A 349 -93.72 -114.07 1.23
CA SER A 349 -94.42 -114.70 0.10
C SER A 349 -94.80 -116.16 0.40
N LYS A 350 -93.91 -116.92 1.05
CA LYS A 350 -94.21 -118.27 1.57
C LYS A 350 -95.30 -118.27 2.66
N VAL A 351 -95.32 -117.25 3.53
CA VAL A 351 -96.39 -117.09 4.55
C VAL A 351 -97.73 -116.79 3.88
N ILE A 352 -97.78 -115.98 2.83
CA ILE A 352 -99.00 -115.71 2.08
C ILE A 352 -99.53 -117.00 1.43
N ALA A 353 -98.66 -117.76 0.76
CA ALA A 353 -99.04 -119.04 0.13
C ALA A 353 -99.57 -120.07 1.14
N THR A 354 -98.97 -120.14 2.34
CA THR A 354 -99.48 -121.00 3.42
C THR A 354 -100.82 -120.52 3.97
N PHE A 355 -101.06 -119.21 4.06
CA PHE A 355 -102.37 -118.64 4.42
C PHE A 355 -103.47 -118.95 3.40
N GLU A 356 -103.18 -118.91 2.10
CA GLU A 356 -104.13 -119.31 1.05
C GLU A 356 -104.50 -120.80 1.14
N SER A 357 -103.50 -121.67 1.38
CA SER A 357 -103.71 -123.10 1.63
C SER A 357 -104.58 -123.35 2.88
N PHE A 358 -104.37 -122.57 3.94
CA PHE A 358 -105.18 -122.62 5.16
C PHE A 358 -106.63 -122.22 4.90
N SER A 359 -106.87 -121.12 4.19
CA SER A 359 -108.21 -120.66 3.78
C SER A 359 -108.97 -121.72 2.97
N THR A 360 -108.27 -122.36 2.02
CA THR A 360 -108.82 -123.43 1.19
C THR A 360 -109.23 -124.66 2.02
N SER A 361 -108.41 -125.02 3.01
CA SER A 361 -108.70 -126.13 3.93
C SER A 361 -109.88 -125.83 4.86
N PHE A 362 -110.00 -124.59 5.32
CA PHE A 362 -111.12 -124.15 6.16
C PHE A 362 -112.45 -124.19 5.39
N SER A 363 -112.45 -123.76 4.12
CA SER A 363 -113.63 -123.87 3.24
C SER A 363 -114.10 -125.31 3.05
N LYS A 364 -113.16 -126.26 2.84
CA LYS A 364 -113.48 -127.70 2.79
C LYS A 364 -114.11 -128.21 4.09
N MET A 365 -113.58 -127.80 5.24
CA MET A 365 -114.13 -128.19 6.55
C MET A 365 -115.58 -127.72 6.72
N THR A 366 -115.88 -126.46 6.36
CA THR A 366 -117.24 -125.90 6.42
C THR A 366 -118.21 -126.69 5.54
N HIS A 367 -117.77 -127.11 4.34
CA HIS A 367 -118.57 -127.95 3.45
C HIS A 367 -118.87 -129.34 4.05
N THR A 368 -117.88 -129.96 4.72
CA THR A 368 -118.06 -131.26 5.38
C THR A 368 -119.01 -131.17 6.58
N VAL A 369 -118.92 -130.11 7.38
CA VAL A 369 -119.83 -129.85 8.52
C VAL A 369 -121.26 -129.63 8.03
N ALA A 370 -121.45 -128.88 6.94
CA ALA A 370 -122.75 -128.67 6.32
C ALA A 370 -123.36 -129.98 5.78
N GLN A 371 -122.55 -130.88 5.21
CA GLN A 371 -122.99 -132.19 4.74
C GLN A 371 -123.36 -133.15 5.89
N MET A 372 -122.62 -133.15 7.00
CA MET A 372 -122.97 -133.96 8.18
C MET A 372 -124.31 -133.52 8.80
N ASN A 373 -124.59 -132.22 8.84
CA ASN A 373 -125.83 -131.70 9.40
C ASN A 373 -127.08 -132.16 8.61
N ASN A 374 -126.96 -132.29 7.29
CA ASN A 374 -128.06 -132.73 6.42
C ASN A 374 -128.37 -134.24 6.56
N TYR A 375 -127.38 -135.07 6.92
CA TYR A 375 -127.57 -136.51 7.11
C TYR A 375 -128.31 -136.84 8.41
N PHE A 376 -128.13 -136.06 9.47
CA PHE A 376 -128.82 -136.27 10.76
C PHE A 376 -130.33 -135.97 10.70
N LEU A 377 -130.78 -135.09 9.80
CA LEU A 377 -132.20 -134.71 9.69
C LEU A 377 -133.07 -135.76 9.00
N LEU A 378 -132.50 -136.65 8.21
CA LEU A 378 -133.23 -137.72 7.49
C LEU A 378 -133.47 -138.99 8.32
N LEU A 379 -132.82 -139.13 9.48
CA LEU A 379 -132.94 -140.30 10.38
C LEU A 379 -134.06 -140.19 11.42
N LYS A 380 -134.96 -139.20 11.33
CA LYS A 380 -135.97 -138.89 12.38
C LYS A 380 -137.45 -138.88 11.95
N ARG A 381 -137.85 -139.52 10.84
CA ARG A 381 -139.28 -139.74 10.52
C ARG A 381 -139.56 -141.02 9.77
#